data_AF-A0A9E4UH23-F1
#
_entry.id   AF-A0A9E4UH23-F1
#
_cell.length_a   1.000
_cell.length_b   1.000
_cell.length_c   1.000
_cell.angle_alpha   90.00
_cell.angle_beta   90.00
_cell.angle_gamma   90.00
#
_symmetry.space_group_name_H-M   'P 1'
#
loop_
_entity.id
_entity.type
_entity.pdbx_description
1 polymer ?
#
loop_
_entity_poly.entity_id
_entity_poly.type
_entity_poly.pdbx_seq_one_letter_code
_entity_poly.pdbx_strand_id
1 'polypeptide(L)'
;KFRAHLSYFYGVTVEQSLLVAVEEEVTHRRVGNGRQLSDGSLERAYELLYGNTREQLWGDFKLEFGVHAAREGWRHRDEHSLASEEAFTYWLFKLRMEKSDPAKIASDTRKGLAKLERMRQNDIRRKIMLQSDEMQRQIKKRRRATRA
;
A
#
# COMPACT_ATOMS: atom_id res chain seq x y z
N LYS A 1 25.37 0.65 6.89
CA LYS A 1 24.31 -0.30 7.29
C LYS A 1 22.88 0.28 7.20
N PHE A 2 22.63 1.56 7.48
CA PHE A 2 21.29 2.19 7.36
C PHE A 2 20.76 2.40 5.93
N ARG A 3 21.63 2.47 4.91
CA ARG A 3 21.21 2.74 3.52
C ARG A 3 20.30 1.64 2.95
N ALA A 4 20.64 0.38 3.17
CA ALA A 4 19.85 -0.76 2.67
C ALA A 4 18.46 -0.82 3.32
N HIS A 5 18.36 -0.55 4.62
CA HIS A 5 17.09 -0.51 5.33
C HIS A 5 16.18 0.63 4.84
N LEU A 6 16.75 1.82 4.59
CA LEU A 6 16.01 2.94 4.03
C LEU A 6 15.53 2.66 2.61
N SER A 7 16.35 2.01 1.79
CA SER A 7 15.96 1.58 0.44
C SER A 7 14.85 0.53 0.45
N TYR A 8 14.88 -0.42 1.40
CA TYR A 8 13.82 -1.40 1.58
C TYR A 8 12.50 -0.75 1.99
N PHE A 9 12.52 0.04 3.07
CA PHE A 9 11.33 0.71 3.57
C PHE A 9 10.72 1.65 2.53
N TYR A 10 11.55 2.42 1.82
CA TYR A 10 11.10 3.27 0.73
C TYR A 10 10.45 2.45 -0.39
N GLY A 11 11.11 1.38 -0.85
CA GLY A 11 10.60 0.53 -1.91
C GLY A 11 9.25 -0.08 -1.56
N VAL A 12 9.13 -0.69 -0.38
CA VAL A 12 7.86 -1.27 0.10
C VAL A 12 6.76 -0.21 0.19
N THR A 13 7.02 0.90 0.86
CA THR A 13 5.99 1.93 1.11
C THR A 13 5.50 2.56 -0.20
N VAL A 14 6.40 2.81 -1.14
CA VAL A 14 6.06 3.37 -2.45
C VAL A 14 5.31 2.37 -3.32
N GLU A 15 5.68 1.08 -3.28
CA GLU A 15 5.01 0.06 -4.08
C GLU A 15 3.58 -0.20 -3.56
N GLN A 16 3.42 -0.29 -2.23
CA GLN A 16 2.09 -0.42 -1.61
C GLN A 16 1.20 0.76 -1.98
N SER A 17 1.71 1.99 -1.91
CA SER A 17 0.89 3.16 -2.23
C SER A 17 0.58 3.30 -3.71
N LEU A 18 1.48 2.86 -4.58
CA LEU A 18 1.25 2.76 -6.01
C LEU A 18 0.13 1.75 -6.31
N LEU A 19 0.18 0.56 -5.71
CA LEU A 19 -0.86 -0.47 -5.85
C LEU A 19 -2.24 0.08 -5.45
N VAL A 20 -2.34 0.71 -4.27
CA VAL A 20 -3.60 1.32 -3.81
C VAL A 20 -4.07 2.43 -4.77
N ALA A 21 -3.15 3.25 -5.30
CA ALA A 21 -3.51 4.29 -6.25
C ALA A 21 -4.11 3.72 -7.54
N VAL A 22 -3.54 2.63 -8.05
CA VAL A 22 -4.01 1.97 -9.28
C VAL A 22 -5.31 1.21 -9.04
N GLU A 23 -5.44 0.52 -7.91
CA GLU A 23 -6.68 -0.15 -7.49
C GLU A 23 -7.85 0.85 -7.38
N GLU A 24 -7.62 2.03 -6.79
CA GLU A 24 -8.61 3.10 -6.74
C GLU A 24 -8.97 3.59 -8.14
N GLU A 25 -8.01 3.81 -9.04
CA GLU A 25 -8.32 4.20 -10.41
C GLU A 25 -9.20 3.16 -11.12
N VAL A 26 -8.90 1.87 -10.95
CA VAL A 26 -9.72 0.76 -11.50
C VAL A 26 -11.13 0.81 -10.91
N THR A 27 -11.24 0.95 -9.59
CA THR A 27 -12.52 1.02 -8.87
C THR A 27 -13.34 2.23 -9.31
N HIS A 28 -12.72 3.41 -9.41
CA HIS A 28 -13.37 4.65 -9.82
C HIS A 28 -13.87 4.58 -11.26
N ARG A 29 -13.08 4.01 -12.20
CA ARG A 29 -13.54 3.79 -13.57
C ARG A 29 -14.73 2.84 -13.63
N ARG A 30 -14.72 1.79 -12.82
CA ARG A 30 -15.81 0.80 -12.77
C ARG A 30 -17.10 1.42 -12.23
N VAL A 31 -17.03 2.13 -11.11
CA VAL A 31 -18.17 2.84 -10.51
C VAL A 31 -18.67 3.95 -11.43
N GLY A 32 -17.77 4.71 -12.07
CA GLY A 32 -18.13 5.74 -13.05
C GLY A 32 -18.88 5.18 -14.27
N ASN A 33 -18.65 3.92 -14.61
CA ASN A 33 -19.39 3.20 -15.66
C ASN A 33 -20.69 2.54 -15.16
N GLY A 34 -21.17 2.89 -13.96
CA GLY A 34 -22.42 2.36 -13.38
C GLY A 34 -22.34 0.92 -12.90
N ARG A 35 -21.14 0.33 -12.83
CA ARG A 35 -20.93 -1.03 -12.32
C ARG A 35 -20.71 -1.00 -10.81
N GLN A 36 -21.18 -2.04 -10.12
CA GLN A 36 -20.98 -2.18 -8.68
C GLN A 36 -19.50 -2.38 -8.31
N LEU A 37 -19.17 -2.06 -7.04
CA LEU A 37 -17.88 -2.40 -6.44
C LEU A 37 -17.64 -3.91 -6.51
N SER A 38 -16.37 -4.29 -6.58
CA SER A 38 -15.96 -5.67 -6.73
C SER A 38 -14.53 -5.83 -6.25
N ASP A 39 -14.27 -6.98 -5.64
CA ASP A 39 -12.97 -7.31 -5.06
C ASP A 39 -11.88 -7.55 -6.12
N GLY A 40 -12.26 -7.64 -7.41
CA GLY A 40 -11.31 -7.83 -8.51
C GLY A 40 -10.49 -6.59 -8.89
N SER A 41 -10.72 -5.42 -8.27
CA SER A 41 -9.96 -4.21 -8.56
C SER A 41 -8.48 -4.34 -8.22
N LEU A 42 -8.17 -5.04 -7.12
CA LEU A 42 -6.80 -5.28 -6.67
C LEU A 42 -6.07 -6.19 -7.66
N GLU A 43 -6.71 -7.29 -8.05
CA GLU A 43 -6.14 -8.23 -9.03
C GLU A 43 -5.84 -7.52 -10.35
N ARG A 44 -6.79 -6.69 -10.80
CA ARG A 44 -6.59 -5.88 -11.99
C ARG A 44 -5.45 -4.87 -11.85
N ALA A 45 -5.18 -4.36 -10.65
CA ALA A 45 -4.05 -3.46 -10.42
C ALA A 45 -2.71 -4.18 -10.60
N TYR A 46 -2.58 -5.43 -10.13
CA TYR A 46 -1.40 -6.26 -10.37
C TYR A 46 -1.18 -6.52 -11.87
N GLU A 47 -2.23 -6.90 -12.59
CA GLU A 47 -2.17 -7.10 -14.04
C GLU A 47 -1.75 -5.83 -14.78
N LEU A 48 -2.25 -4.66 -14.39
CA LEU A 48 -1.92 -3.39 -15.03
C LEU A 48 -0.47 -2.95 -14.77
N LEU A 49 0.06 -3.21 -13.57
CA LEU A 49 1.41 -2.79 -13.20
C LEU A 49 2.49 -3.76 -13.71
N TYR A 50 2.25 -5.06 -13.57
CA TYR A 50 3.27 -6.09 -13.81
C TYR A 50 2.94 -7.04 -14.96
N GLY A 51 1.73 -6.98 -15.52
CA GLY A 51 1.28 -7.85 -16.61
C GLY A 51 0.87 -9.25 -16.19
N ASN A 52 0.88 -9.55 -14.89
CA ASN A 52 0.57 -10.87 -14.32
C ASN A 52 -0.37 -10.75 -13.11
N THR A 53 -1.02 -11.85 -12.77
CA THR A 53 -1.84 -11.96 -11.55
C THR A 53 -1.01 -11.96 -10.29
N ARG A 54 -1.61 -11.61 -9.14
CA ARG A 54 -0.93 -11.67 -7.84
C ARG A 54 -0.43 -13.09 -7.55
N GLU A 55 -1.23 -14.11 -7.83
CA GLU A 55 -0.87 -15.51 -7.59
C GLU A 55 0.34 -15.94 -8.41
N GLN A 56 0.40 -15.54 -9.70
CA GLN A 56 1.55 -15.83 -10.56
C GLN A 56 2.81 -15.13 -10.05
N LEU A 57 2.70 -13.84 -9.72
CA LEU A 57 3.83 -13.07 -9.18
C LEU A 57 4.32 -13.64 -7.84
N TRP A 58 3.41 -14.10 -7.00
CA TRP A 58 3.74 -14.77 -5.74
C TRP A 58 4.45 -16.11 -5.98
N GLY A 59 4.03 -16.86 -7.00
CA GLY A 59 4.72 -18.08 -7.45
C GLY A 59 6.15 -17.79 -7.93
N ASP A 60 6.32 -16.79 -8.79
CA ASP A 60 7.63 -16.33 -9.27
C ASP A 60 8.53 -15.87 -8.12
N PHE A 61 7.96 -15.09 -7.20
CA PHE A 61 8.62 -14.68 -5.97
C PHE A 61 9.08 -15.90 -5.18
N LYS A 62 8.22 -16.89 -4.89
CA LYS A 62 8.63 -18.10 -4.16
C LYS A 62 9.70 -18.89 -4.88
N LEU A 63 9.68 -18.94 -6.21
CA LEU A 63 10.70 -19.64 -6.99
C LEU A 63 12.06 -18.94 -6.83
N GLU A 64 12.10 -17.61 -6.99
CA GLU A 64 13.32 -16.81 -6.87
C GLU A 64 13.82 -16.75 -5.41
N PHE A 65 12.91 -16.55 -4.45
CA PHE A 65 13.22 -16.45 -3.02
C PHE A 65 13.49 -17.81 -2.37
N GLY A 66 12.84 -18.88 -2.82
CA GLY A 66 13.06 -20.25 -2.35
C GLY A 66 14.45 -20.78 -2.69
N VAL A 67 15.00 -20.36 -3.85
CA VAL A 67 16.41 -20.59 -4.21
C VAL A 67 17.37 -19.87 -3.24
N HIS A 68 16.97 -18.72 -2.68
CA HIS A 68 17.74 -18.00 -1.68
C HIS A 68 17.53 -18.50 -0.23
N ALA A 69 16.35 -19.02 0.11
CA ALA A 69 16.04 -19.60 1.43
C ALA A 69 16.77 -20.93 1.71
N ALA A 70 17.24 -21.62 0.67
CA ALA A 70 18.14 -22.77 0.79
C ALA A 70 19.52 -22.40 1.38
N ARG A 71 19.89 -21.11 1.41
CA ARG A 71 21.05 -20.59 2.14
C ARG A 71 20.60 -20.09 3.52
N GLU A 72 20.85 -20.93 4.52
CA GLU A 72 20.85 -20.68 5.97
C GLU A 72 19.63 -19.94 6.59
N GLY A 73 18.85 -20.68 7.38
CA GLY A 73 18.11 -20.13 8.52
C GLY A 73 16.62 -19.84 8.33
N TRP A 74 16.07 -19.93 7.13
CA TRP A 74 14.67 -19.57 6.83
C TRP A 74 13.73 -20.79 6.73
N ARG A 75 13.96 -21.84 7.53
CA ARG A 75 12.97 -22.90 7.72
C ARG A 75 11.92 -22.37 8.70
N HIS A 76 10.66 -22.28 8.25
CA HIS A 76 9.49 -21.92 9.05
C HIS A 76 9.30 -20.42 9.35
N ARG A 77 9.17 -19.58 8.32
CA ARG A 77 8.37 -18.36 8.46
C ARG A 77 7.07 -18.57 7.70
N ASP A 78 5.94 -18.45 8.38
CA ASP A 78 4.61 -18.68 7.83
C ASP A 78 4.45 -18.00 6.46
N GLU A 79 3.81 -18.71 5.55
CA GLU A 79 3.62 -18.32 4.16
C GLU A 79 2.86 -16.98 4.01
N HIS A 80 2.26 -16.49 5.09
CA HIS A 80 1.55 -15.21 5.20
C HIS A 80 2.02 -14.32 6.36
N SER A 81 3.26 -14.49 6.85
CA SER A 81 3.81 -13.55 7.82
C SER A 81 3.88 -12.13 7.23
N LEU A 82 3.64 -11.11 8.04
CA LEU A 82 3.76 -9.69 7.63
C LEU A 82 5.10 -9.40 6.95
N ALA A 83 6.18 -10.04 7.44
CA ALA A 83 7.51 -9.90 6.85
C ALA A 83 7.63 -10.54 5.45
N SER A 84 6.88 -11.61 5.16
CA SER A 84 6.85 -12.26 3.86
C SER A 84 6.12 -11.40 2.83
N GLU A 85 5.01 -10.77 3.22
CA GLU A 85 4.25 -9.83 2.36
C GLU A 85 5.04 -8.54 2.07
N GLU A 86 5.75 -7.97 3.06
CA GLU A 86 6.66 -6.84 2.81
C GLU A 86 7.83 -7.23 1.90
N ALA A 87 8.40 -8.43 2.07
CA ALA A 87 9.47 -8.93 1.20
C ALA A 87 9.00 -9.13 -0.25
N PHE A 88 7.81 -9.66 -0.45
CA PHE A 88 7.18 -9.77 -1.77
C PHE A 88 6.92 -8.40 -2.39
N THR A 89 6.41 -7.45 -1.59
CA THR A 89 6.16 -6.10 -2.08
C THR A 89 7.46 -5.40 -2.49
N TYR A 90 8.54 -5.61 -1.74
CA TYR A 90 9.86 -5.13 -2.13
C TYR A 90 10.39 -5.82 -3.39
N TRP A 91 10.13 -7.12 -3.56
CA TRP A 91 10.48 -7.82 -4.79
C TRP A 91 9.73 -7.25 -6.01
N LEU A 92 8.44 -6.94 -5.88
CA LEU A 92 7.66 -6.25 -6.92
C LEU A 92 8.24 -4.88 -7.27
N PHE A 93 8.68 -4.11 -6.27
CA PHE A 93 9.39 -2.86 -6.50
C PHE A 93 10.63 -3.08 -7.38
N LYS A 94 11.47 -4.06 -7.05
CA LYS A 94 12.66 -4.40 -7.86
C LYS A 94 12.28 -4.84 -9.27
N LEU A 95 11.28 -5.71 -9.39
CA LEU A 95 10.75 -6.19 -10.67
C LEU A 95 10.31 -5.01 -11.56
N ARG A 96 9.63 -4.01 -10.98
CA ARG A 96 9.21 -2.80 -11.69
C ARG A 96 10.41 -1.95 -12.13
N MET A 97 11.42 -1.79 -11.27
CA MET A 97 12.65 -1.06 -11.61
C MET A 97 13.42 -1.71 -12.77
N GLU A 98 13.36 -3.04 -12.87
CA GLU A 98 14.07 -3.79 -13.92
C GLU A 98 13.28 -3.83 -15.24
N LYS A 99 11.96 -4.00 -15.18
CA LYS A 99 11.11 -4.20 -16.38
C LYS A 99 10.58 -2.92 -17.01
N SER A 100 10.58 -1.79 -16.29
CA SER A 100 10.01 -0.53 -16.78
C SER A 100 11.09 0.43 -17.27
N ASP A 101 10.75 1.26 -18.26
CA ASP A 101 11.63 2.35 -18.67
C ASP A 101 11.72 3.44 -17.57
N PRO A 102 12.79 4.27 -17.56
CA PRO A 102 12.97 5.29 -16.53
C PRO A 102 11.83 6.31 -16.43
N ALA A 103 11.15 6.63 -17.54
CA ALA A 103 10.05 7.60 -17.52
C ALA A 103 8.81 7.00 -16.85
N LYS A 104 8.49 5.74 -17.14
CA LYS A 104 7.43 4.99 -16.45
C LYS A 104 7.72 4.86 -14.96
N ILE A 105 8.96 4.49 -14.59
CA ILE A 105 9.39 4.41 -13.18
C ILE A 105 9.14 5.73 -12.44
N ALA A 106 9.56 6.85 -13.03
CA ALA A 106 9.38 8.16 -12.42
C ALA A 106 7.90 8.55 -12.30
N SER A 107 7.09 8.25 -13.33
CA SER A 107 5.65 8.51 -13.33
C SER A 107 4.92 7.72 -12.25
N ASP A 108 5.16 6.40 -12.18
CA ASP A 108 4.53 5.51 -11.22
C ASP A 108 4.96 5.86 -9.79
N THR A 109 6.25 6.17 -9.58
CA THR A 109 6.75 6.64 -8.29
C THR A 109 6.06 7.94 -7.85
N ARG A 110 5.87 8.89 -8.78
CA ARG A 110 5.12 10.12 -8.49
C ARG A 110 3.67 9.83 -8.12
N LYS A 111 3.03 8.87 -8.80
CA LYS A 111 1.66 8.43 -8.49
C LYS A 111 1.56 7.86 -7.08
N GLY A 112 2.45 6.93 -6.71
CA GLY A 112 2.49 6.33 -5.36
C GLY A 112 2.73 7.38 -4.27
N LEU A 113 3.70 8.28 -4.47
CA LEU A 113 3.97 9.37 -3.51
C LEU A 113 2.78 10.33 -3.36
N ALA A 114 2.12 10.70 -4.46
CA ALA A 114 0.93 11.54 -4.41
C ALA A 114 -0.21 10.86 -3.63
N LYS A 115 -0.34 9.53 -3.75
CA LYS A 115 -1.31 8.76 -2.98
C LYS A 115 -0.99 8.76 -1.49
N LEU A 116 0.27 8.53 -1.10
CA LEU A 116 0.69 8.59 0.30
C LEU A 116 0.39 9.96 0.93
N GLU A 117 0.71 11.04 0.22
CA GLU A 117 0.46 12.38 0.76
C GLU A 117 -1.04 12.65 0.93
N ARG A 118 -1.89 12.20 0.01
CA ARG A 118 -3.36 12.28 0.19
C ARG A 118 -3.83 11.50 1.40
N MET A 119 -3.32 10.28 1.61
CA MET A 119 -3.65 9.46 2.78
C MET A 119 -3.24 10.16 4.08
N ARG A 120 -2.03 10.75 4.10
CA ARG A 120 -1.52 11.53 5.23
C ARG A 120 -2.41 12.73 5.55
N GLN A 121 -2.82 13.49 4.54
CA GLN A 121 -3.71 14.64 4.71
C GLN A 121 -5.09 14.24 5.24
N ASN A 122 -5.64 13.13 4.75
CA ASN A 122 -6.92 12.61 5.23
C ASN A 122 -6.85 12.17 6.69
N ASP A 123 -5.76 11.51 7.10
CA ASP A 123 -5.53 11.13 8.50
C ASP A 123 -5.44 12.35 9.43
N ILE A 124 -4.70 13.39 9.02
CA ILE A 124 -4.61 14.65 9.77
C ILE A 124 -5.99 15.30 9.94
N ARG A 125 -6.77 15.41 8.84
CA ARG A 125 -8.13 15.96 8.88
C ARG A 125 -9.03 15.18 9.83
N ARG A 126 -8.97 13.85 9.79
CA ARG A 126 -9.74 12.97 10.69
C ARG A 126 -9.38 13.23 12.15
N LYS A 127 -8.09 13.32 12.49
CA LYS A 127 -7.63 13.59 13.86
C LYS A 127 -8.13 14.95 14.38
N ILE A 128 -8.07 15.99 13.55
CA ILE A 128 -8.58 17.33 13.91
C ILE A 128 -10.09 17.27 14.19
N MET A 129 -10.86 16.58 13.35
CA MET A 129 -12.31 16.43 13.56
C MET A 129 -12.63 15.73 14.88
N LEU A 130 -11.93 14.64 15.20
CA LEU A 130 -12.12 13.90 16.45
C LEU A 130 -11.80 14.76 17.68
N GLN A 131 -10.72 15.54 17.63
CA GLN A 131 -10.36 16.47 18.71
C GLN A 131 -11.41 17.57 18.89
N SER A 132 -11.95 18.11 17.79
CA SER A 132 -13.04 19.09 17.82
C SER A 132 -14.29 18.49 18.45
N ASP A 133 -14.70 17.29 18.04
CA ASP A 133 -15.87 16.60 18.59
C ASP A 133 -15.74 16.32 20.08
N GLU A 134 -14.54 15.91 20.53
CA GLU A 134 -14.25 15.72 21.95
C GLU A 134 -14.33 17.03 22.74
N MET A 135 -13.75 18.10 22.20
CA MET A 135 -13.83 19.43 22.79
C MET A 135 -15.29 19.91 22.92
N GLN A 136 -16.11 19.72 21.88
CA GLN A 136 -17.54 20.07 21.90
C GLN A 136 -18.32 19.26 22.96
N ARG A 137 -18.00 17.96 23.12
CA ARG A 137 -18.59 17.12 24.18
C ARG A 137 -18.21 17.62 25.57
N GLN A 138 -16.95 17.98 25.79
CA GLN A 138 -16.47 18.51 27.07
C GLN A 138 -17.13 19.86 27.41
N ILE A 139 -17.25 20.77 26.45
CA ILE A 139 -17.93 22.07 26.62
C ILE A 139 -19.42 21.85 26.98
N LYS A 140 -20.12 20.97 26.27
CA LYS A 140 -21.53 20.65 26.58
C LYS A 140 -21.68 20.06 27.99
N LYS A 141 -20.77 19.18 28.42
CA LYS A 141 -20.77 18.61 29.78
C LYS A 141 -20.57 19.68 30.85
N ARG A 142 -19.61 20.60 30.66
CA ARG A 142 -19.37 21.73 31.58
C ARG A 142 -20.59 22.64 31.69
N ARG A 143 -21.20 23.04 30.55
CA ARG A 143 -22.40 23.91 30.55
C ARG A 143 -23.61 23.30 31.25
N ARG A 144 -23.75 21.95 31.22
CA ARG A 144 -24.80 21.24 31.98
C ARG A 144 -24.51 21.24 33.48
N ALA A 145 -23.25 21.08 33.88
CA ALA A 145 -22.84 21.11 35.29
C ALA A 145 -22.98 22.50 35.93
N THR A 146 -22.82 23.59 35.17
CA THR A 146 -23.00 24.97 35.67
C THR A 146 -24.47 25.42 35.75
N ARG A 147 -25.41 24.64 35.19
CA ARG A 147 -26.85 24.94 35.16
C ARG A 147 -27.66 24.14 36.19
N ALA A 148 -27.02 23.20 36.90
CA ALA A 148 -27.57 22.45 38.02
C ALA A 148 -27.04 23.06 39.33
#